data_AF-A0A812I7S5-F1
#
_entry.id   AF-A0A812I7S5-F1
#
_cell.length_a   1.000
_cell.length_b   1.000
_cell.length_c   1.000
_cell.angle_alpha   90.00
_cell.angle_beta   90.00
_cell.angle_gamma   90.00
#
_symmetry.space_group_name_H-M   'P 1'
#
loop_
_entity.id
_entity.type
_entity.pdbx_description
1 polymer ?
#
loop_
_entity_poly.entity_id
_entity_poly.type
_entity_poly.pdbx_seq_one_letter_code
_entity_poly.pdbx_strand_id
1 'polypeptide(L)'
;MILCFHCSFLFQQLVIVPLLVALTPWEMIRNGADISLQDALDATNSLVLRSLKKPNIVDEPAGLVAPVHLPIETFTDKTSKLKHAFDVVGEIDFGHELKEKVSHCVRTNTLHLLPEPFGFKKLPDITVELQLAVVPTRNPNKFFLVKHFITEQQVKASYLRDLCFGTPNIVSWGGSAKNLRKALHYMFEKMGGYQVVRYSLQASAVASESKNVFFHSLSEEDIDAGFDFIEREGPPTHHCNTQLRWICKQLSQEDSPISQWPERLIKEALRNLMSDGVLALPVTDYPLTLVDVNPVILNILEKIFPLFNDKAVGMHGLPNVGKTPLARIIAMAMSRYWVERLKSKYKPAYRESSEFEGRSSGNTISHKELLAMLEPSWMKGTGLPDILAVLKRTCILIITSKYFYCRPATDKEVSVPRIPLDESAPLLRESSGPKYMQYRRGDRFPPDESHLAWERAWMHSVMDNNSMNMPETPYEIRGGGLFGDAPDANRLQLVVPAIVKKEPRAFPRSLSLGPNSIVDLDNTPPKKKVKSESLLDVKSEPKTSSPLPCQYELIDLVSDDEKPMSPSSPCTDLPAHPAEPTGYSPTAAWSQYPENPEFSGLDDGDEMDVAED
;
A
#
# COMPACT_ATOMS: atom_id res chain seq x y z
N MET A 1 -51.24 -1.96 -28.72
CA MET A 1 -51.85 -1.59 -30.02
C MET A 1 -50.76 -0.96 -30.87
N ILE A 2 -50.33 -1.40 -32.07
CA ILE A 2 -50.75 -2.44 -33.06
C ILE A 2 -49.46 -2.83 -33.82
N LEU A 3 -49.10 -4.07 -34.19
CA LEU A 3 -49.57 -5.45 -33.93
C LEU A 3 -48.39 -6.45 -34.14
N CYS A 4 -48.59 -7.74 -33.92
CA CYS A 4 -47.72 -8.81 -34.44
C CYS A 4 -48.14 -9.25 -35.86
N PHE A 5 -47.25 -9.88 -36.64
CA PHE A 5 -47.65 -10.97 -37.54
C PHE A 5 -46.54 -12.01 -37.75
N HIS A 6 -46.91 -13.30 -37.69
CA HIS A 6 -46.11 -14.44 -38.14
C HIS A 6 -46.01 -14.49 -39.68
N CYS A 7 -44.98 -15.13 -40.23
CA CYS A 7 -45.19 -16.40 -40.94
C CYS A 7 -43.88 -17.19 -41.21
N SER A 8 -44.00 -18.52 -41.14
CA SER A 8 -42.94 -19.49 -41.46
C SER A 8 -42.84 -19.74 -42.97
N PHE A 9 -41.69 -20.18 -43.47
CA PHE A 9 -41.65 -21.17 -44.56
C PHE A 9 -40.40 -22.06 -44.51
N LEU A 10 -40.55 -23.31 -44.92
CA LEU A 10 -39.56 -24.40 -44.76
C LEU A 10 -38.66 -24.61 -45.99
N PHE A 11 -37.48 -25.18 -45.73
CA PHE A 11 -36.74 -26.17 -46.55
C PHE A 11 -36.92 -26.17 -48.08
N GLN A 12 -35.85 -25.80 -48.80
CA GLN A 12 -35.17 -26.72 -49.73
C GLN A 12 -33.88 -26.10 -50.31
N GLN A 13 -32.73 -26.58 -49.86
CA GLN A 13 -31.64 -27.08 -50.71
C GLN A 13 -30.53 -27.67 -49.84
N LEU A 14 -30.19 -28.92 -50.14
CA LEU A 14 -29.08 -29.67 -49.54
C LEU A 14 -28.25 -30.23 -50.69
N VAL A 15 -27.05 -30.74 -50.37
CA VAL A 15 -26.06 -31.39 -51.25
C VAL A 15 -25.09 -30.43 -51.95
N ILE A 16 -23.81 -30.84 -51.98
CA ILE A 16 -22.61 -30.12 -52.46
C ILE A 16 -22.12 -28.95 -51.57
N VAL A 17 -21.65 -29.24 -50.35
CA VAL A 17 -20.27 -28.97 -49.85
C VAL A 17 -20.06 -29.76 -48.55
N PRO A 18 -19.31 -30.88 -48.58
CA PRO A 18 -18.48 -31.22 -47.42
C PRO A 18 -17.15 -31.87 -47.82
N LEU A 19 -16.26 -31.14 -48.51
CA LEU A 19 -14.88 -31.58 -48.73
C LEU A 19 -13.80 -30.48 -48.66
N LEU A 20 -14.21 -29.21 -48.46
CA LEU A 20 -13.32 -28.03 -48.56
C LEU A 20 -13.11 -27.27 -47.23
N VAL A 21 -13.73 -27.72 -46.13
CA VAL A 21 -13.61 -27.10 -44.80
C VAL A 21 -12.59 -27.81 -43.90
N ALA A 22 -12.04 -28.95 -44.33
CA ALA A 22 -11.08 -29.73 -43.55
C ALA A 22 -9.61 -29.22 -43.60
N LEU A 23 -9.31 -28.19 -44.39
CA LEU A 23 -7.93 -27.73 -44.64
C LEU A 23 -7.54 -26.43 -43.92
N THR A 24 -8.48 -25.67 -43.37
CA THR A 24 -8.20 -24.35 -42.78
C THR A 24 -7.54 -24.36 -41.38
N PRO A 25 -7.70 -25.36 -40.48
CA PRO A 25 -7.03 -25.32 -39.17
C PRO A 25 -5.50 -25.40 -39.27
N TRP A 26 -4.98 -26.17 -40.22
CA TRP A 26 -3.54 -26.41 -40.36
C TRP A 26 -2.75 -25.21 -40.90
N GLU A 27 -3.36 -24.36 -41.73
CA GLU A 27 -2.68 -23.15 -42.23
C GLU A 27 -2.75 -21.98 -41.25
N MET A 28 -3.76 -21.91 -40.37
CA MET A 28 -3.76 -20.94 -39.27
C MET A 28 -2.68 -21.23 -38.22
N ILE A 29 -2.43 -22.51 -37.90
CA ILE A 29 -1.30 -22.93 -37.04
C ILE A 29 0.05 -22.51 -37.66
N ARG A 30 0.12 -22.38 -38.99
CA ARG A 30 1.34 -22.05 -39.73
C ARG A 30 1.70 -20.56 -39.70
N ASN A 31 0.77 -19.68 -39.34
CA ASN A 31 0.95 -18.22 -39.31
C ASN A 31 1.20 -17.63 -37.91
N GLY A 32 1.59 -18.46 -36.93
CA GLY A 32 2.47 -18.03 -35.83
C GLY A 32 1.96 -16.90 -34.93
N ALA A 33 0.72 -16.97 -34.46
CA ALA A 33 0.30 -16.19 -33.31
C ALA A 33 0.86 -16.85 -32.03
N ASP A 34 2.16 -16.67 -31.78
CA ASP A 34 2.82 -17.14 -30.56
C ASP A 34 2.16 -16.49 -29.33
N ILE A 35 1.60 -17.31 -28.44
CA ILE A 35 1.02 -16.81 -27.17
C ILE A 35 2.14 -16.24 -26.32
N SER A 36 2.19 -14.92 -26.18
CA SER A 36 3.19 -14.27 -25.34
C SER A 36 2.86 -14.45 -23.85
N LEU A 37 3.84 -14.16 -23.00
CA LEU A 37 3.62 -14.14 -21.56
C LEU A 37 2.55 -13.10 -21.15
N GLN A 38 2.47 -11.98 -21.88
CA GLN A 38 1.48 -10.93 -21.62
C GLN A 38 0.07 -11.42 -21.95
N ASP A 39 -0.12 -12.08 -23.10
CA ASP A 39 -1.40 -12.69 -23.47
C ASP A 39 -1.86 -13.71 -22.43
N ALA A 40 -0.93 -14.53 -21.90
CA ALA A 40 -1.23 -15.49 -20.85
C ALA A 40 -1.54 -14.83 -19.49
N LEU A 41 -0.93 -13.69 -19.17
CA LEU A 41 -1.27 -12.90 -17.97
C LEU A 41 -2.68 -12.30 -18.09
N ASP A 42 -3.02 -11.73 -19.25
CA ASP A 42 -4.30 -11.10 -19.50
C ASP A 42 -5.43 -12.15 -19.58
N ALA A 43 -5.23 -13.25 -20.31
CA ALA A 43 -6.16 -14.37 -20.39
C ALA A 43 -6.42 -15.05 -19.04
N THR A 44 -5.46 -15.01 -18.11
CA THR A 44 -5.61 -15.61 -16.77
C THR A 44 -5.98 -14.63 -15.67
N ASN A 45 -6.13 -13.32 -15.95
CA ASN A 45 -6.33 -12.29 -14.93
C ASN A 45 -7.57 -12.58 -14.05
N SER A 46 -8.70 -12.92 -14.67
CA SER A 46 -9.97 -13.29 -14.02
C SER A 46 -10.05 -14.74 -13.53
N LEU A 47 -9.00 -15.54 -13.71
CA LEU A 47 -9.00 -16.96 -13.37
C LEU A 47 -8.40 -17.24 -11.98
N VAL A 48 -8.76 -18.39 -11.41
CA VAL A 48 -8.20 -18.94 -10.16
C VAL A 48 -7.56 -20.30 -10.46
N LEU A 49 -6.31 -20.46 -10.03
CA LEU A 49 -5.59 -21.72 -10.09
C LEU A 49 -5.94 -22.58 -8.87
N ARG A 50 -6.50 -23.78 -9.08
CA ARG A 50 -6.77 -24.76 -8.02
C ARG A 50 -5.90 -26.01 -8.20
N SER A 51 -5.44 -26.60 -7.09
CA SER A 51 -4.79 -27.92 -7.11
C SER A 51 -5.83 -29.03 -7.22
N LEU A 52 -5.52 -30.08 -7.97
CA LEU A 52 -6.37 -31.24 -8.21
C LEU A 52 -5.98 -32.39 -7.26
N LYS A 53 -6.98 -32.98 -6.58
CA LYS A 53 -6.79 -34.15 -5.69
C LYS A 53 -6.12 -35.34 -6.38
N LYS A 54 -6.33 -35.50 -7.68
CA LYS A 54 -5.66 -36.47 -8.55
C LYS A 54 -5.17 -35.73 -9.80
N PRO A 55 -3.99 -36.07 -10.34
CA PRO A 55 -3.56 -35.49 -11.62
C PRO A 55 -4.56 -35.85 -12.72
N ASN A 56 -4.90 -34.87 -13.56
CA ASN A 56 -5.69 -35.10 -14.76
C ASN A 56 -4.74 -35.47 -15.92
N ILE A 57 -5.16 -36.38 -16.79
CA ILE A 57 -4.43 -36.77 -18.00
C ILE A 57 -5.20 -36.22 -19.19
N VAL A 58 -4.53 -35.40 -20.00
CA VAL A 58 -5.06 -34.78 -21.22
C VAL A 58 -4.23 -35.29 -22.40
N ASP A 59 -4.85 -35.47 -23.55
CA ASP A 59 -4.21 -36.00 -24.75
C ASP A 59 -4.78 -35.28 -25.97
N GLU A 60 -4.19 -34.12 -26.27
CA GLU A 60 -4.66 -33.20 -27.31
C GLU A 60 -3.64 -33.10 -28.46
N PRO A 61 -4.02 -32.55 -29.63
CA PRO A 61 -3.07 -32.16 -30.67
C PRO A 61 -1.96 -31.24 -30.13
N ALA A 62 -0.89 -31.05 -30.91
CA ALA A 62 0.14 -30.07 -30.58
C ALA A 62 -0.48 -28.66 -30.45
N GLY A 63 -0.18 -27.96 -29.36
CA GLY A 63 -0.71 -26.64 -29.06
C GLY A 63 0.12 -25.50 -29.69
N LEU A 64 -0.23 -24.27 -29.31
CA LEU A 64 0.41 -23.03 -29.80
C LEU A 64 1.65 -22.63 -28.99
N VAL A 65 1.90 -23.27 -27.84
CA VAL A 65 3.04 -22.98 -26.98
C VAL A 65 4.11 -24.05 -27.15
N ALA A 66 5.32 -23.64 -27.57
CA ALA A 66 6.50 -24.49 -27.52
C ALA A 66 7.19 -24.38 -26.15
N PRO A 67 8.03 -25.35 -25.74
CA PRO A 67 8.79 -25.26 -24.49
C PRO A 67 9.64 -23.99 -24.36
N VAL A 68 10.09 -23.42 -25.48
CA VAL A 68 10.90 -22.19 -25.56
C VAL A 68 10.09 -20.91 -25.32
N HIS A 69 8.75 -20.99 -25.34
CA HIS A 69 7.86 -19.84 -25.06
C HIS A 69 7.53 -19.72 -23.57
N LEU A 70 7.79 -20.76 -22.77
CA LEU A 70 7.58 -20.72 -21.32
C LEU A 70 8.51 -19.67 -20.68
N PRO A 71 8.08 -18.94 -19.63
CA PRO A 71 8.90 -17.95 -18.93
C PRO A 71 9.92 -18.61 -18.01
N ILE A 72 10.82 -19.39 -18.60
CA ILE A 72 11.84 -20.20 -17.93
C ILE A 72 13.24 -19.85 -18.43
N GLU A 73 14.21 -19.91 -17.52
CA GLU A 73 15.62 -19.60 -17.76
C GLU A 73 16.48 -20.79 -17.32
N THR A 74 17.61 -21.05 -17.97
CA THR A 74 18.53 -22.12 -17.53
C THR A 74 19.06 -21.86 -16.13
N PHE A 75 19.29 -22.92 -15.35
CA PHE A 75 19.86 -22.77 -13.99
C PHE A 75 21.18 -22.00 -14.03
N THR A 76 21.29 -20.96 -13.19
CA THR A 76 22.57 -20.28 -12.93
C THR A 76 23.08 -20.64 -11.54
N ASP A 77 24.39 -20.58 -11.32
CA ASP A 77 24.97 -20.92 -10.01
C ASP A 77 24.70 -19.85 -8.93
N LYS A 78 24.07 -18.73 -9.29
CA LYS A 78 23.60 -17.71 -8.35
C LYS A 78 22.31 -18.12 -7.62
N THR A 79 21.53 -19.06 -8.15
CA THR A 79 20.21 -19.38 -7.59
C THR A 79 20.35 -20.39 -6.44
N SER A 80 20.08 -19.97 -5.21
CA SER A 80 20.34 -20.78 -4.00
C SER A 80 19.20 -21.73 -3.63
N LYS A 81 17.95 -21.23 -3.56
CA LYS A 81 16.76 -21.99 -3.13
C LYS A 81 15.53 -21.72 -4.04
N LEU A 82 14.79 -22.77 -4.41
CA LEU A 82 13.64 -22.73 -5.33
C LEU A 82 12.45 -23.54 -4.76
N LYS A 83 11.22 -23.24 -5.22
CA LYS A 83 10.06 -24.16 -5.08
C LYS A 83 9.63 -24.85 -6.39
N HIS A 84 10.09 -24.33 -7.52
CA HIS A 84 9.66 -24.75 -8.86
C HIS A 84 10.88 -24.91 -9.76
N ALA A 85 10.95 -26.01 -10.50
CA ALA A 85 11.95 -26.24 -11.53
C ALA A 85 11.32 -26.96 -12.71
N PHE A 86 11.86 -26.71 -13.90
CA PHE A 86 11.51 -27.38 -15.15
C PHE A 86 12.67 -28.26 -15.61
N ASP A 87 12.37 -29.42 -16.18
CA ASP A 87 13.32 -30.29 -16.87
C ASP A 87 12.84 -30.46 -18.31
N VAL A 88 13.61 -29.93 -19.26
CA VAL A 88 13.31 -30.01 -20.69
C VAL A 88 14.23 -31.07 -21.29
N VAL A 89 13.67 -32.25 -21.52
CA VAL A 89 14.32 -33.38 -22.17
C VAL A 89 14.12 -33.25 -23.69
N GLY A 90 15.16 -33.57 -24.47
CA GLY A 90 15.15 -33.51 -25.93
C GLY A 90 14.23 -34.52 -26.60
N GLU A 91 14.50 -34.82 -27.89
CA GLU A 91 13.69 -35.76 -28.67
C GLU A 91 13.69 -37.18 -28.08
N ILE A 92 12.51 -37.63 -27.62
CA ILE A 92 12.24 -38.99 -27.13
C ILE A 92 11.24 -39.71 -28.03
N ASP A 93 11.28 -41.05 -28.01
CA ASP A 93 10.23 -41.90 -28.59
C ASP A 93 9.10 -42.08 -27.56
N PHE A 94 7.85 -41.84 -27.96
CA PHE A 94 6.68 -41.98 -27.07
C PHE A 94 5.57 -42.82 -27.72
N GLY A 95 5.88 -44.10 -27.93
CA GLY A 95 4.93 -45.07 -28.46
C GLY A 95 3.80 -45.42 -27.48
N HIS A 96 2.74 -46.05 -28.01
CA HIS A 96 1.52 -46.41 -27.27
C HIS A 96 1.79 -47.16 -25.95
N GLU A 97 2.68 -48.16 -25.96
CA GLU A 97 3.03 -48.94 -24.76
C GLU A 97 3.63 -48.06 -23.65
N LEU A 98 4.54 -47.16 -24.01
CA LEU A 98 5.19 -46.26 -23.06
C LEU A 98 4.18 -45.24 -22.49
N LYS A 99 3.28 -44.75 -23.34
CA LYS A 99 2.17 -43.85 -22.97
C LYS A 99 1.19 -44.50 -22.01
N GLU A 100 0.81 -45.76 -22.21
CA GLU A 100 -0.04 -46.47 -21.25
C GLU A 100 0.70 -46.78 -19.94
N LYS A 101 1.99 -47.12 -19.98
CA LYS A 101 2.81 -47.31 -18.77
C LYS A 101 2.90 -46.03 -17.93
N VAL A 102 3.17 -44.89 -18.55
CA VAL A 102 3.17 -43.57 -17.89
C VAL A 102 1.79 -43.25 -17.34
N SER A 103 0.73 -43.44 -18.14
CA SER A 103 -0.66 -43.20 -17.71
C SER A 103 -1.06 -44.07 -16.53
N HIS A 104 -0.66 -45.34 -16.51
CA HIS A 104 -0.90 -46.24 -15.39
C HIS A 104 -0.24 -45.73 -14.10
N CYS A 105 1.06 -45.41 -14.14
CA CYS A 105 1.79 -44.90 -12.97
C CYS A 105 1.20 -43.60 -12.41
N VAL A 106 0.70 -42.72 -13.28
CA VAL A 106 0.04 -41.47 -12.88
C VAL A 106 -1.32 -41.75 -12.23
N ARG A 107 -2.16 -42.61 -12.83
CA ARG A 107 -3.48 -42.98 -12.30
C ARG A 107 -3.40 -43.70 -10.94
N THR A 108 -2.37 -44.52 -10.73
CA THR A 108 -2.11 -45.24 -9.46
C THR A 108 -1.28 -44.43 -8.45
N ASN A 109 -0.83 -43.22 -8.82
CA ASN A 109 0.08 -42.37 -8.04
C ASN A 109 1.43 -43.04 -7.69
N THR A 110 1.88 -44.03 -8.47
CA THR A 110 3.18 -44.69 -8.33
C THR A 110 4.26 -43.97 -9.16
N LEU A 111 4.45 -42.67 -8.91
CA LEU A 111 5.35 -41.80 -9.69
C LEU A 111 6.83 -42.26 -9.67
N HIS A 112 7.24 -42.99 -8.63
CA HIS A 112 8.57 -43.59 -8.51
C HIS A 112 8.81 -44.79 -9.46
N LEU A 113 7.75 -45.32 -10.10
CA LEU A 113 7.82 -46.38 -11.12
C LEU A 113 7.72 -45.84 -12.55
N LEU A 114 7.69 -44.51 -12.73
CA LEU A 114 7.71 -43.91 -14.05
C LEU A 114 8.99 -44.32 -14.80
N PRO A 115 8.88 -44.79 -16.06
CA PRO A 115 10.05 -45.15 -16.85
C PRO A 115 10.94 -43.93 -17.11
N GLU A 116 12.24 -44.13 -17.29
CA GLU A 116 13.11 -43.05 -17.76
C GLU A 116 12.70 -42.59 -19.16
N PRO A 117 12.78 -41.29 -19.50
CA PRO A 117 13.16 -40.15 -18.66
C PRO A 117 11.97 -39.43 -17.98
N PHE A 118 10.80 -40.07 -17.86
CA PHE A 118 9.56 -39.49 -17.31
C PHE A 118 9.57 -39.32 -15.80
N GLY A 119 10.27 -40.20 -15.09
CA GLY A 119 10.46 -40.12 -13.65
C GLY A 119 11.50 -39.07 -13.21
N PHE A 120 11.94 -39.23 -11.97
CA PHE A 120 13.06 -38.49 -11.39
C PHE A 120 14.37 -39.25 -11.65
N LYS A 121 15.45 -38.54 -12.03
CA LYS A 121 16.78 -39.16 -12.24
C LYS A 121 17.40 -39.71 -10.94
N LYS A 122 17.00 -39.12 -9.82
CA LYS A 122 17.29 -39.55 -8.45
C LYS A 122 15.98 -39.53 -7.69
N LEU A 123 15.71 -40.56 -6.88
CA LEU A 123 14.52 -40.57 -6.04
C LEU A 123 14.57 -39.39 -5.05
N PRO A 124 13.54 -38.53 -5.00
CA PRO A 124 13.50 -37.44 -4.02
C PRO A 124 13.23 -38.00 -2.62
N ASP A 125 13.92 -37.43 -1.63
CA ASP A 125 13.74 -37.65 -0.19
C ASP A 125 12.63 -36.78 0.43
N ILE A 126 12.03 -35.88 -0.35
CA ILE A 126 10.88 -35.05 0.03
C ILE A 126 9.71 -35.21 -0.94
N THR A 127 8.52 -34.76 -0.55
CA THR A 127 7.35 -34.69 -1.43
C THR A 127 7.60 -33.71 -2.58
N VAL A 128 7.57 -34.22 -3.81
CA VAL A 128 7.64 -33.44 -5.05
C VAL A 128 6.38 -33.73 -5.88
N GLU A 129 5.57 -32.71 -6.17
CA GLU A 129 4.53 -32.83 -7.18
C GLU A 129 5.17 -32.76 -8.57
N LEU A 130 4.68 -33.62 -9.48
CA LEU A 130 5.10 -33.67 -10.87
C LEU A 130 3.93 -33.32 -11.79
N GLN A 131 4.17 -32.37 -12.70
CA GLN A 131 3.43 -32.25 -13.96
C GLN A 131 4.36 -32.61 -15.11
N LEU A 132 3.83 -33.18 -16.19
CA LEU A 132 4.62 -33.42 -17.40
C LEU A 132 3.79 -33.18 -18.67
N ALA A 133 4.47 -32.85 -19.76
CA ALA A 133 3.90 -32.69 -21.09
C ALA A 133 4.83 -33.32 -22.13
N VAL A 134 4.26 -34.06 -23.07
CA VAL A 134 4.95 -34.74 -24.16
C VAL A 134 4.44 -34.12 -25.46
N VAL A 135 5.23 -33.22 -26.01
CA VAL A 135 4.83 -32.33 -27.11
C VAL A 135 5.41 -32.86 -28.42
N PRO A 136 4.59 -33.08 -29.47
CA PRO A 136 5.09 -33.54 -30.77
C PRO A 136 6.14 -32.59 -31.36
N THR A 137 7.19 -33.13 -31.97
CA THR A 137 8.18 -32.33 -32.72
C THR A 137 7.84 -32.25 -34.22
N ARG A 138 8.72 -31.65 -35.01
CA ARG A 138 8.64 -31.69 -36.49
C ARG A 138 8.84 -33.10 -37.06
N ASN A 139 9.45 -34.01 -36.30
CA ASN A 139 9.58 -35.41 -36.65
C ASN A 139 8.39 -36.18 -36.05
N PRO A 140 7.52 -36.82 -36.86
CA PRO A 140 6.23 -37.37 -36.40
C PRO A 140 6.35 -38.48 -35.34
N ASN A 141 7.52 -39.08 -35.17
CA ASN A 141 7.78 -40.13 -34.17
C ASN A 141 8.56 -39.64 -32.94
N LYS A 142 8.96 -38.36 -32.89
CA LYS A 142 9.75 -37.78 -31.81
C LYS A 142 9.00 -36.68 -31.08
N PHE A 143 9.19 -36.62 -29.77
CA PHE A 143 8.50 -35.71 -28.87
C PHE A 143 9.49 -35.01 -27.95
N PHE A 144 9.23 -33.77 -27.56
CA PHE A 144 9.89 -33.15 -26.41
C PHE A 144 9.16 -33.54 -25.13
N LEU A 145 9.91 -33.85 -24.07
CA LEU A 145 9.34 -34.06 -22.74
C LEU A 145 9.69 -32.87 -21.84
N VAL A 146 8.66 -32.16 -21.38
CA VAL A 146 8.77 -31.09 -20.38
C VAL A 146 8.21 -31.60 -19.07
N LYS A 147 9.00 -31.55 -17.99
CA LYS A 147 8.54 -31.86 -16.63
C LYS A 147 8.60 -30.60 -15.78
N HIS A 148 7.65 -30.44 -14.87
CA HIS A 148 7.58 -29.36 -13.89
C HIS A 148 7.53 -29.98 -12.49
N PHE A 149 8.61 -29.78 -11.74
CA PHE A 149 8.76 -30.21 -10.35
C PHE A 149 8.33 -29.08 -9.42
N ILE A 150 7.51 -29.41 -8.42
CA ILE A 150 6.99 -28.45 -7.44
C ILE A 150 7.18 -29.02 -6.04
N THR A 151 7.79 -28.24 -5.15
CA THR A 151 8.03 -28.61 -3.74
C THR A 151 7.22 -27.73 -2.80
N GLU A 152 6.75 -28.31 -1.68
CA GLU A 152 6.00 -27.56 -0.66
C GLU A 152 6.85 -26.44 -0.04
N GLN A 153 8.12 -26.74 0.22
CA GLN A 153 9.11 -25.83 0.81
C GLN A 153 10.18 -25.43 -0.21
N GLN A 154 10.93 -24.36 0.07
CA GLN A 154 12.07 -23.97 -0.74
C GLN A 154 13.26 -24.91 -0.52
N VAL A 155 13.75 -25.56 -1.57
CA VAL A 155 14.88 -26.49 -1.54
C VAL A 155 16.08 -25.96 -2.33
N LYS A 156 17.28 -26.48 -2.07
CA LYS A 156 18.51 -26.07 -2.79
C LYS A 156 18.36 -26.28 -4.29
N ALA A 157 18.84 -25.35 -5.11
CA ALA A 157 18.79 -25.49 -6.57
C ALA A 157 19.52 -26.76 -7.06
N SER A 158 20.67 -27.09 -6.47
CA SER A 158 21.41 -28.33 -6.78
C SER A 158 20.56 -29.60 -6.58
N TYR A 159 19.69 -29.63 -5.57
CA TYR A 159 18.81 -30.76 -5.31
C TYR A 159 17.81 -30.98 -6.45
N LEU A 160 17.14 -29.92 -6.91
CA LEU A 160 16.21 -30.02 -8.04
C LEU A 160 16.95 -30.34 -9.35
N ARG A 161 18.18 -29.84 -9.51
CA ARG A 161 19.08 -30.16 -10.64
C ARG A 161 19.40 -31.66 -10.71
N ASP A 162 19.60 -32.33 -9.57
CA ASP A 162 19.85 -33.78 -9.49
C ASP A 162 18.64 -34.65 -9.91
N LEU A 163 17.42 -34.10 -9.90
CA LEU A 163 16.21 -34.81 -10.35
C LEU A 163 16.04 -34.80 -11.88
N CYS A 164 16.73 -33.90 -12.59
CA CYS A 164 16.57 -33.64 -14.02
C CYS A 164 17.35 -34.64 -14.90
N PHE A 165 16.71 -35.14 -15.95
CA PHE A 165 17.33 -35.96 -17.01
C PHE A 165 17.88 -35.10 -18.16
N GLY A 166 17.19 -34.01 -18.50
CA GLY A 166 17.53 -33.10 -19.58
C GLY A 166 18.08 -31.77 -19.07
N THR A 167 17.68 -30.67 -19.69
CA THR A 167 18.14 -29.31 -19.34
C THR A 167 17.30 -28.76 -18.18
N PRO A 168 17.91 -28.46 -17.02
CA PRO A 168 17.23 -27.87 -15.89
C PRO A 168 17.00 -26.37 -16.09
N ASN A 169 15.78 -25.90 -15.85
CA ASN A 169 15.36 -24.50 -15.97
C ASN A 169 14.57 -24.02 -14.74
N ILE A 170 14.67 -22.73 -14.40
CA ILE A 170 13.93 -22.05 -13.32
C ILE A 170 12.88 -21.10 -13.91
N VAL A 171 11.82 -20.78 -13.16
CA VAL A 171 10.81 -19.80 -13.58
C VAL A 171 11.29 -18.37 -13.31
N SER A 172 11.17 -17.49 -14.30
CA SER A 172 11.48 -16.06 -14.16
C SER A 172 10.30 -15.31 -13.51
N TRP A 173 10.26 -15.33 -12.17
CA TRP A 173 9.05 -14.95 -11.40
C TRP A 173 8.60 -13.49 -11.53
N GLY A 174 9.51 -12.57 -11.85
CA GLY A 174 9.22 -11.14 -11.89
C GLY A 174 8.59 -10.61 -10.58
N GLY A 175 7.74 -9.59 -10.69
CA GLY A 175 7.13 -8.94 -9.52
C GLY A 175 5.84 -9.59 -8.98
N SER A 176 5.10 -10.39 -9.77
CA SER A 176 3.80 -10.95 -9.36
C SER A 176 3.73 -12.46 -9.53
N ALA A 177 4.38 -13.17 -8.61
CA ALA A 177 4.44 -14.63 -8.63
C ALA A 177 3.06 -15.31 -8.65
N LYS A 178 2.03 -14.70 -8.03
CA LYS A 178 0.65 -15.24 -8.03
C LYS A 178 0.03 -15.20 -9.42
N ASN A 179 0.16 -14.11 -10.16
CA ASN A 179 -0.38 -14.00 -11.52
C ASN A 179 0.47 -14.80 -12.50
N LEU A 180 1.80 -14.77 -12.36
CA LEU A 180 2.67 -15.57 -13.20
C LEU A 180 2.41 -17.08 -13.05
N ARG A 181 2.13 -17.59 -11.85
CA ARG A 181 1.78 -19.01 -11.66
C ARG A 181 0.52 -19.41 -12.44
N LYS A 182 -0.45 -18.49 -12.62
CA LYS A 182 -1.63 -18.72 -13.47
C LYS A 182 -1.25 -18.73 -14.95
N ALA A 183 -0.54 -17.70 -15.41
CA ALA A 183 -0.09 -17.57 -16.80
C ALA A 183 0.81 -18.75 -17.22
N LEU A 184 1.77 -19.14 -16.39
CA LEU A 184 2.64 -20.30 -16.59
C LEU A 184 1.84 -21.61 -16.74
N HIS A 185 0.82 -21.83 -15.91
CA HIS A 185 -0.01 -23.02 -16.05
C HIS A 185 -0.88 -22.99 -17.32
N TYR A 186 -1.43 -21.82 -17.67
CA TYR A 186 -2.15 -21.64 -18.94
C TYR A 186 -1.26 -21.94 -20.14
N MET A 187 -0.04 -21.40 -20.17
CA MET A 187 0.94 -21.70 -21.23
C MET A 187 1.30 -23.18 -21.26
N PHE A 188 1.41 -23.84 -20.09
CA PHE A 188 1.64 -25.28 -20.00
C PHE A 188 0.50 -26.09 -20.63
N GLU A 189 -0.76 -25.79 -20.29
CA GLU A 189 -1.93 -26.40 -20.93
C GLU A 189 -1.94 -26.14 -22.45
N LYS A 190 -1.60 -24.91 -22.89
CA LYS A 190 -1.52 -24.52 -24.31
C LYS A 190 -0.33 -25.11 -25.09
N MET A 191 0.51 -25.94 -24.49
CA MET A 191 1.46 -26.77 -25.25
C MET A 191 0.78 -27.95 -25.96
N GLY A 192 -0.41 -28.36 -25.52
CA GLY A 192 -1.10 -29.55 -26.04
C GLY A 192 -0.27 -30.83 -25.88
N GLY A 193 -0.50 -31.81 -26.76
CA GLY A 193 0.13 -33.13 -26.67
C GLY A 193 -0.43 -33.97 -25.53
N TYR A 194 0.34 -34.97 -25.09
CA TYR A 194 0.00 -35.77 -23.92
C TYR A 194 0.48 -35.06 -22.64
N GLN A 195 -0.44 -34.75 -21.74
CA GLN A 195 -0.14 -33.98 -20.53
C GLN A 195 -0.66 -34.65 -19.26
N VAL A 196 0.05 -34.41 -18.16
CA VAL A 196 -0.33 -34.74 -16.79
C VAL A 196 -0.34 -33.45 -16.00
N VAL A 197 -1.53 -32.95 -15.66
CA VAL A 197 -1.71 -31.68 -14.96
C VAL A 197 -2.17 -31.88 -13.52
N ARG A 198 -1.54 -31.17 -12.58
CA ARG A 198 -1.87 -31.16 -11.13
C ARG A 198 -2.76 -30.00 -10.73
N TYR A 199 -2.99 -29.06 -11.64
CA TYR A 199 -3.77 -27.86 -11.40
C TYR A 199 -4.86 -27.75 -12.47
N SER A 200 -5.81 -26.87 -12.21
CA SER A 200 -6.81 -26.42 -13.18
C SER A 200 -6.99 -24.92 -13.02
N LEU A 201 -7.01 -24.22 -14.15
CA LEU A 201 -7.56 -22.86 -14.21
C LEU A 201 -9.07 -22.94 -14.31
N GLN A 202 -9.72 -22.35 -13.33
CA GLN A 202 -11.16 -22.12 -13.36
C GLN A 202 -11.38 -20.62 -13.55
N ALA A 203 -12.51 -20.23 -14.14
CA ALA A 203 -13.02 -18.89 -13.93
C ALA A 203 -12.98 -18.61 -12.42
N SER A 204 -12.59 -17.40 -12.01
CA SER A 204 -13.15 -16.91 -10.77
C SER A 204 -14.64 -16.82 -11.04
N ALA A 205 -15.38 -17.90 -10.72
CA ALA A 205 -16.73 -17.76 -10.24
C ALA A 205 -16.67 -16.56 -9.30
N VAL A 206 -17.49 -15.55 -9.59
CA VAL A 206 -17.53 -14.33 -8.78
C VAL A 206 -17.63 -14.82 -7.35
N ALA A 207 -16.85 -14.23 -6.44
CA ALA A 207 -16.82 -14.68 -5.05
C ALA A 207 -18.14 -14.31 -4.31
N SER A 208 -19.25 -14.26 -5.04
CA SER A 208 -20.64 -14.18 -4.63
C SER A 208 -21.14 -15.54 -4.15
N GLU A 209 -20.87 -16.70 -4.77
CA GLU A 209 -21.50 -17.94 -4.29
C GLU A 209 -21.09 -18.29 -2.84
N SER A 210 -19.79 -18.25 -2.50
CA SER A 210 -19.36 -18.49 -1.11
C SER A 210 -19.54 -17.28 -0.17
N LYS A 211 -19.97 -16.11 -0.66
CA LYS A 211 -20.39 -14.98 0.19
C LYS A 211 -21.90 -15.00 0.43
N ASN A 212 -22.68 -15.33 -0.58
CA ASN A 212 -24.13 -15.35 -0.56
C ASN A 212 -24.67 -16.51 0.28
N VAL A 213 -24.01 -17.67 0.35
CA VAL A 213 -24.44 -18.75 1.25
C VAL A 213 -24.55 -18.29 2.71
N PHE A 214 -23.68 -17.37 3.16
CA PHE A 214 -23.79 -16.79 4.49
C PHE A 214 -25.02 -15.89 4.62
N PHE A 215 -25.19 -14.92 3.72
CA PHE A 215 -26.33 -14.01 3.73
C PHE A 215 -27.68 -14.71 3.48
N HIS A 216 -27.71 -15.84 2.75
CA HIS A 216 -28.90 -16.69 2.60
C HIS A 216 -29.27 -17.49 3.85
N SER A 217 -28.41 -17.50 4.89
CA SER A 217 -28.70 -18.15 6.18
C SER A 217 -29.17 -17.19 7.27
N LEU A 218 -29.21 -15.89 6.97
CA LEU A 218 -29.69 -14.82 7.85
C LEU A 218 -30.96 -14.17 7.26
N SER A 219 -31.77 -13.54 8.11
CA SER A 219 -32.82 -12.62 7.65
C SER A 219 -32.23 -11.29 7.18
N GLU A 220 -32.99 -10.47 6.45
CA GLU A 220 -32.55 -9.11 6.10
C GLU A 220 -32.37 -8.27 7.39
N GLU A 221 -33.26 -8.48 8.37
CA GLU A 221 -33.22 -7.85 9.68
C GLU A 221 -31.96 -8.22 10.51
N ASP A 222 -31.50 -9.48 10.47
CA ASP A 222 -30.24 -9.89 11.13
C ASP A 222 -29.00 -9.31 10.45
N ILE A 223 -29.06 -9.10 9.13
CA ILE A 223 -27.97 -8.50 8.35
C ILE A 223 -27.84 -7.02 8.72
N ASP A 224 -28.96 -6.29 8.70
CA ASP A 224 -28.98 -4.87 9.05
C ASP A 224 -28.61 -4.67 10.53
N ALA A 225 -29.18 -5.46 11.45
CA ALA A 225 -28.83 -5.39 12.87
C ALA A 225 -27.34 -5.64 13.15
N GLY A 226 -26.68 -6.50 12.37
CA GLY A 226 -25.24 -6.74 12.48
C GLY A 226 -24.39 -5.59 11.94
N PHE A 227 -24.81 -4.91 10.87
CA PHE A 227 -24.13 -3.71 10.37
C PHE A 227 -24.35 -2.51 11.30
N ASP A 228 -25.59 -2.23 11.73
CA ASP A 228 -25.94 -1.20 12.71
C ASP A 228 -25.15 -1.37 14.02
N PHE A 229 -24.97 -2.61 14.47
CA PHE A 229 -24.17 -2.92 15.65
C PHE A 229 -22.68 -2.62 15.44
N ILE A 230 -22.12 -2.92 14.25
CA ILE A 230 -20.75 -2.55 13.92
C ILE A 230 -20.59 -1.03 13.81
N GLU A 231 -21.54 -0.30 13.22
CA GLU A 231 -21.48 1.16 13.10
C GLU A 231 -21.57 1.85 14.48
N ARG A 232 -22.45 1.38 15.36
CA ARG A 232 -22.67 1.98 16.68
C ARG A 232 -21.62 1.58 17.73
N GLU A 233 -21.26 0.30 17.81
CA GLU A 233 -20.42 -0.25 18.88
C GLU A 233 -18.98 -0.59 18.42
N GLY A 234 -18.73 -0.59 17.11
CA GLY A 234 -17.45 -0.98 16.52
C GLY A 234 -16.37 0.10 16.71
N PRO A 235 -15.15 -0.26 17.17
CA PRO A 235 -14.11 0.73 17.39
C PRO A 235 -13.61 1.31 16.05
N PRO A 236 -13.60 2.64 15.87
CA PRO A 236 -13.36 3.29 14.57
C PRO A 236 -11.88 3.28 14.14
N THR A 237 -10.96 2.82 14.98
CA THR A 237 -9.54 2.71 14.67
C THR A 237 -8.98 1.35 15.07
N HIS A 238 -7.90 0.92 14.43
CA HIS A 238 -7.18 -0.32 14.74
C HIS A 238 -6.03 -0.14 15.76
N HIS A 239 -5.85 1.06 16.32
CA HIS A 239 -4.74 1.37 17.22
C HIS A 239 -4.75 0.49 18.48
N CYS A 240 -3.57 0.09 18.96
CA CYS A 240 -3.42 -0.78 20.14
C CYS A 240 -4.27 -2.07 20.07
N ASN A 241 -4.55 -2.58 18.86
CA ASN A 241 -5.36 -3.76 18.58
C ASN A 241 -6.82 -3.68 19.09
N THR A 242 -7.39 -2.48 19.23
CA THR A 242 -8.79 -2.24 19.64
C THR A 242 -9.79 -3.04 18.82
N GLN A 243 -9.73 -2.95 17.48
CA GLN A 243 -10.59 -3.73 16.58
C GLN A 243 -10.44 -5.25 16.78
N LEU A 244 -9.21 -5.76 16.90
CA LEU A 244 -8.98 -7.19 17.12
C LEU A 244 -9.55 -7.66 18.46
N ARG A 245 -9.31 -6.90 19.55
CA ARG A 245 -9.86 -7.20 20.88
C ARG A 245 -11.39 -7.19 20.87
N TRP A 246 -12.00 -6.21 20.19
CA TRP A 246 -13.44 -6.10 20.06
C TRP A 246 -14.02 -7.27 19.26
N ILE A 247 -13.45 -7.61 18.11
CA ILE A 247 -13.86 -8.79 17.30
C ILE A 247 -13.83 -10.06 18.15
N CYS A 248 -12.73 -10.33 18.86
CA CYS A 248 -12.63 -11.51 19.72
C CYS A 248 -13.67 -11.52 20.84
N LYS A 249 -14.00 -10.36 21.42
CA LYS A 249 -15.06 -10.25 22.43
C LYS A 249 -16.44 -10.54 21.83
N GLN A 250 -16.79 -9.91 20.71
CA GLN A 250 -18.12 -10.06 20.09
C GLN A 250 -18.37 -11.46 19.55
N LEU A 251 -17.36 -12.09 18.93
CA LEU A 251 -17.43 -13.50 18.51
C LEU A 251 -17.50 -14.50 19.67
N SER A 252 -17.24 -14.07 20.92
CA SER A 252 -17.39 -14.90 22.12
C SER A 252 -18.71 -14.65 22.88
N GLN A 253 -19.53 -13.69 22.44
CA GLN A 253 -20.82 -13.36 23.06
C GLN A 253 -21.94 -13.88 22.17
N GLU A 254 -22.65 -14.92 22.61
CA GLU A 254 -23.75 -15.54 21.83
C GLU A 254 -24.83 -14.51 21.44
N ASP A 255 -25.15 -13.60 22.36
CA ASP A 255 -26.13 -12.51 22.21
C ASP A 255 -25.68 -11.39 21.23
N SER A 256 -24.45 -11.43 20.70
CA SER A 256 -23.97 -10.39 19.78
C SER A 256 -24.61 -10.57 18.39
N PRO A 257 -25.17 -9.52 17.75
CA PRO A 257 -25.74 -9.59 16.39
C PRO A 257 -24.77 -10.11 15.32
N ILE A 258 -23.46 -10.06 15.62
CA ILE A 258 -22.38 -10.51 14.74
C ILE A 258 -21.67 -11.78 15.25
N SER A 259 -22.21 -12.48 16.25
CA SER A 259 -21.59 -13.67 16.87
C SER A 259 -21.35 -14.80 15.86
N GLN A 260 -22.27 -14.98 14.91
CA GLN A 260 -22.19 -15.97 13.82
C GLN A 260 -21.51 -15.44 12.54
N TRP A 261 -21.11 -14.16 12.51
CA TRP A 261 -20.55 -13.56 11.28
C TRP A 261 -19.13 -14.05 11.01
N PRO A 262 -18.74 -14.29 9.73
CA PRO A 262 -17.37 -14.59 9.39
C PRO A 262 -16.46 -13.46 9.85
N GLU A 263 -15.40 -13.77 10.60
CA GLU A 263 -14.43 -12.78 11.12
C GLU A 263 -13.89 -11.84 10.02
N ARG A 264 -13.76 -12.36 8.79
CA ARG A 264 -13.37 -11.59 7.61
C ARG A 264 -14.38 -10.51 7.21
N LEU A 265 -15.69 -10.78 7.33
CA LEU A 265 -16.76 -9.81 7.06
C LEU A 265 -16.74 -8.68 8.10
N ILE A 266 -16.62 -9.03 9.39
CA ILE A 266 -16.50 -8.05 10.49
C ILE A 266 -15.26 -7.15 10.28
N LYS A 267 -14.11 -7.73 9.88
CA LYS A 267 -12.88 -6.99 9.52
C LYS A 267 -13.01 -6.14 8.24
N GLU A 268 -13.94 -6.45 7.34
CA GLU A 268 -14.25 -5.60 6.18
C GLU A 268 -15.12 -4.42 6.64
N ALA A 269 -16.20 -4.70 7.37
CA ALA A 269 -17.12 -3.69 7.89
C ALA A 269 -16.43 -2.68 8.83
N LEU A 270 -15.59 -3.13 9.77
CA LEU A 270 -14.78 -2.24 10.64
C LEU A 270 -13.72 -1.42 9.88
N ARG A 271 -13.29 -1.87 8.69
CA ARG A 271 -12.41 -1.09 7.82
C ARG A 271 -13.21 -0.07 7.02
N ASN A 272 -14.41 -0.43 6.58
CA ASN A 272 -15.33 0.49 5.93
C ASN A 272 -15.74 1.59 6.91
N LEU A 273 -16.12 1.26 8.15
CA LEU A 273 -16.38 2.22 9.22
C LEU A 273 -15.20 3.20 9.45
N MET A 274 -13.96 2.68 9.45
CA MET A 274 -12.74 3.51 9.52
C MET A 274 -12.53 4.40 8.28
N SER A 275 -13.07 4.00 7.12
CA SER A 275 -12.92 4.69 5.82
C SER A 275 -14.10 5.61 5.47
N ASP A 276 -15.30 5.36 5.97
CA ASP A 276 -16.46 6.24 5.89
C ASP A 276 -16.38 7.30 7.00
N GLY A 277 -15.73 6.97 8.12
CA GLY A 277 -15.20 7.90 9.12
C GLY A 277 -14.10 8.86 8.61
N VAL A 278 -13.88 8.98 7.29
CA VAL A 278 -12.94 9.93 6.65
C VAL A 278 -13.37 11.40 6.76
N LEU A 279 -14.47 11.69 7.46
CA LEU A 279 -14.49 12.85 8.35
C LEU A 279 -13.60 12.61 9.59
N ALA A 280 -12.29 12.43 9.35
CA ALA A 280 -11.31 11.99 10.35
C ALA A 280 -11.48 12.75 11.68
N LEU A 281 -11.64 12.01 12.77
CA LEU A 281 -12.07 12.57 14.06
C LEU A 281 -11.13 13.72 14.49
N PRO A 282 -11.68 14.85 14.96
CA PRO A 282 -10.87 16.00 15.35
C PRO A 282 -10.00 15.66 16.57
N VAL A 283 -8.69 15.56 16.36
CA VAL A 283 -7.71 15.36 17.42
C VAL A 283 -7.54 16.69 18.15
N THR A 284 -7.90 16.72 19.44
CA THR A 284 -7.86 17.92 20.30
C THR A 284 -6.78 17.84 21.38
N ASP A 285 -6.21 16.66 21.58
CA ASP A 285 -5.43 16.21 22.74
C ASP A 285 -3.98 15.87 22.36
N TYR A 286 -3.37 16.70 21.52
CA TYR A 286 -1.99 16.50 21.06
C TYR A 286 -0.96 17.19 21.97
N PRO A 287 -0.01 16.46 22.57
CA PRO A 287 0.85 16.97 23.65
C PRO A 287 2.03 17.84 23.21
N LEU A 288 2.40 17.84 21.92
CA LEU A 288 3.54 18.62 21.44
C LEU A 288 3.13 20.01 20.97
N THR A 289 4.09 20.93 21.03
CA THR A 289 3.96 22.35 20.68
C THR A 289 5.10 22.79 19.75
N LEU A 290 5.09 24.04 19.29
CA LEU A 290 6.25 24.65 18.62
C LEU A 290 7.52 24.67 19.47
N VAL A 291 7.43 24.61 20.81
CA VAL A 291 8.63 24.44 21.66
C VAL A 291 9.34 23.13 21.34
N ASP A 292 8.59 22.06 21.03
CA ASP A 292 9.11 20.72 20.73
C ASP A 292 9.76 20.61 19.34
N VAL A 293 9.71 21.66 18.53
CA VAL A 293 10.34 21.73 17.20
C VAL A 293 11.79 22.19 17.30
N ASN A 294 12.65 21.65 16.44
CA ASN A 294 14.05 22.06 16.33
C ASN A 294 14.14 23.55 15.92
N PRO A 295 14.98 24.37 16.58
CA PRO A 295 15.15 25.80 16.24
C PRO A 295 15.46 26.10 14.77
N VAL A 296 16.20 25.22 14.08
CA VAL A 296 16.48 25.37 12.64
C VAL A 296 15.17 25.28 11.82
N ILE A 297 14.27 24.37 12.20
CA ILE A 297 12.96 24.22 11.56
C ILE A 297 12.02 25.36 11.94
N LEU A 298 12.06 25.86 13.18
CA LEU A 298 11.29 27.04 13.60
C LEU A 298 11.63 28.28 12.76
N ASN A 299 12.91 28.54 12.49
CA ASN A 299 13.37 29.66 11.64
C ASN A 299 12.89 29.54 10.17
N ILE A 300 12.53 28.33 9.73
CA ILE A 300 11.90 28.09 8.43
C ILE A 300 10.41 28.36 8.53
N LEU A 301 9.74 27.78 9.53
CA LEU A 301 8.30 27.92 9.76
C LEU A 301 7.89 29.38 9.98
N GLU A 302 8.70 30.18 10.66
CA GLU A 302 8.54 31.63 10.85
C GLU A 302 8.19 32.36 9.52
N LYS A 303 8.84 31.95 8.43
CA LYS A 303 8.67 32.57 7.10
C LYS A 303 7.48 32.04 6.31
N ILE A 304 6.83 30.98 6.81
CA ILE A 304 5.82 30.20 6.09
C ILE A 304 4.46 30.32 6.78
N PHE A 305 4.41 30.36 8.11
CA PHE A 305 3.19 30.53 8.90
C PHE A 305 2.28 31.68 8.39
N PRO A 306 2.78 32.89 8.08
CA PRO A 306 1.96 33.98 7.54
C PRO A 306 1.29 33.66 6.19
N LEU A 307 1.81 32.69 5.44
CA LEU A 307 1.24 32.22 4.18
C LEU A 307 0.05 31.28 4.39
N PHE A 308 -0.13 30.67 5.57
CA PHE A 308 -1.22 29.72 5.82
C PHE A 308 -2.60 30.39 5.90
N ASN A 309 -2.65 31.73 5.84
CA ASN A 309 -3.90 32.49 5.72
C ASN A 309 -4.61 32.25 4.39
N ASP A 310 -3.86 31.97 3.31
CA ASP A 310 -4.40 31.79 1.95
C ASP A 310 -3.70 30.69 1.12
N LYS A 311 -2.66 30.04 1.66
CA LYS A 311 -1.92 28.93 1.02
C LYS A 311 -2.06 27.63 1.81
N ALA A 312 -2.14 26.52 1.08
CA ALA A 312 -2.07 25.18 1.66
C ALA A 312 -0.62 24.76 1.96
N VAL A 313 -0.45 23.64 2.68
CA VAL A 313 0.85 23.01 2.95
C VAL A 313 0.85 21.56 2.49
N GLY A 314 1.84 21.18 1.69
CA GLY A 314 2.18 19.78 1.42
C GLY A 314 3.43 19.38 2.19
N MET A 315 3.43 18.20 2.83
CA MET A 315 4.59 17.64 3.53
C MET A 315 4.92 16.24 2.99
N HIS A 316 5.92 16.15 2.12
CA HIS A 316 6.35 14.89 1.48
C HIS A 316 7.64 14.37 2.14
N GLY A 317 7.98 13.10 1.96
CA GLY A 317 9.32 12.60 2.35
C GLY A 317 9.38 11.17 2.87
N LEU A 318 10.54 10.78 3.39
CA LEU A 318 10.81 9.40 3.85
C LEU A 318 10.03 9.03 5.13
N PRO A 319 9.77 7.74 5.38
CA PRO A 319 9.18 7.28 6.64
C PRO A 319 10.14 7.54 7.81
N ASN A 320 9.59 7.60 9.03
CA ASN A 320 10.29 7.77 10.31
C ASN A 320 11.14 9.04 10.54
N VAL A 321 11.31 9.94 9.56
CA VAL A 321 12.05 11.22 9.74
C VAL A 321 11.32 12.30 10.56
N GLY A 322 10.23 11.95 11.25
CA GLY A 322 9.45 12.90 12.08
C GLY A 322 8.42 13.76 11.32
N LYS A 323 8.12 13.47 10.04
CA LYS A 323 7.14 14.26 9.26
C LYS A 323 5.78 14.39 9.95
N THR A 324 5.24 13.26 10.40
CA THR A 324 3.91 13.16 11.01
C THR A 324 3.81 14.00 12.30
N PRO A 325 4.70 13.87 13.31
CA PRO A 325 4.62 14.76 14.46
C PRO A 325 4.81 16.23 14.11
N LEU A 326 5.73 16.59 13.19
CA LEU A 326 5.88 17.99 12.77
C LEU A 326 4.59 18.55 12.13
N ALA A 327 3.93 17.78 11.27
CA ALA A 327 2.66 18.16 10.66
C ALA A 327 1.55 18.37 11.71
N ARG A 328 1.47 17.48 12.71
CA ARG A 328 0.54 17.56 13.84
C ARG A 328 0.78 18.81 14.70
N ILE A 329 2.05 19.13 15.00
CA ILE A 329 2.42 20.36 15.72
C ILE A 329 1.95 21.59 14.94
N ILE A 330 2.28 21.69 13.64
CA ILE A 330 1.92 22.84 12.80
C ILE A 330 0.39 23.01 12.73
N ALA A 331 -0.34 21.92 12.51
CA ALA A 331 -1.79 21.95 12.44
C ALA A 331 -2.43 22.38 13.77
N MET A 332 -1.93 21.90 14.91
CA MET A 332 -2.40 22.32 16.23
C MET A 332 -2.06 23.77 16.56
N ALA A 333 -0.84 24.23 16.26
CA ALA A 333 -0.44 25.62 16.50
C ALA A 333 -1.31 26.61 15.71
N MET A 334 -1.61 26.29 14.43
CA MET A 334 -2.58 27.06 13.64
C MET A 334 -3.99 27.06 14.24
N SER A 335 -4.46 25.88 14.66
CA SER A 335 -5.80 25.73 15.25
C SER A 335 -5.92 26.51 16.56
N ARG A 336 -4.91 26.44 17.44
CA ARG A 336 -4.83 27.20 18.69
C ARG A 336 -4.85 28.71 18.43
N TYR A 337 -3.99 29.20 17.54
CA TYR A 337 -3.92 30.61 17.17
C TYR A 337 -5.25 31.15 16.64
N TRP A 338 -5.92 30.45 15.72
CA TRP A 338 -7.19 30.93 15.17
C TRP A 338 -8.37 30.85 16.13
N VAL A 339 -8.45 29.79 16.95
CA VAL A 339 -9.47 29.70 18.00
C VAL A 339 -9.35 30.87 18.97
N GLU A 340 -8.14 31.18 19.43
CA GLU A 340 -7.88 32.28 20.35
C GLU A 340 -8.17 33.65 19.70
N ARG A 341 -7.59 33.91 18.52
CA ARG A 341 -7.75 35.17 17.78
C ARG A 341 -9.21 35.50 17.48
N LEU A 342 -9.98 34.51 17.05
CA LEU A 342 -11.40 34.67 16.69
C LEU A 342 -12.33 34.60 17.91
N LYS A 343 -11.79 34.37 19.12
CA LYS A 343 -12.55 34.11 20.36
C LYS A 343 -13.58 32.99 20.16
N SER A 344 -13.17 31.96 19.44
CA SER A 344 -14.02 30.84 19.04
C SER A 344 -14.37 29.96 20.24
N LYS A 345 -15.62 29.50 20.32
CA LYS A 345 -16.08 28.52 21.31
C LYS A 345 -15.59 27.08 21.05
N TYR A 346 -15.02 26.81 19.88
CA TYR A 346 -14.58 25.48 19.49
C TYR A 346 -13.19 25.17 20.07
N LYS A 347 -12.97 23.93 20.50
CA LYS A 347 -11.63 23.48 20.93
C LYS A 347 -10.67 23.43 19.74
N PRO A 348 -9.41 23.83 19.90
CA PRO A 348 -8.37 23.63 18.88
C PRO A 348 -8.26 22.15 18.51
N ALA A 349 -8.30 21.85 17.22
CA ALA A 349 -8.22 20.50 16.68
C ALA A 349 -7.61 20.44 15.27
N TYR A 350 -7.22 19.26 14.85
CA TYR A 350 -6.85 18.94 13.46
C TYR A 350 -7.36 17.55 13.04
N ARG A 351 -7.20 17.21 11.75
CA ARG A 351 -7.67 15.96 11.12
C ARG A 351 -6.53 15.29 10.33
N GLU A 352 -6.60 13.97 10.14
CA GLU A 352 -5.54 13.17 9.49
C GLU A 352 -6.05 12.29 8.33
N SER A 353 -5.21 12.05 7.33
CA SER A 353 -5.42 11.06 6.25
C SER A 353 -4.06 10.50 5.78
N SER A 354 -4.07 9.37 5.05
CA SER A 354 -2.90 8.56 4.64
C SER A 354 -2.76 8.48 3.11
N GLU A 355 -1.62 8.16 2.47
CA GLU A 355 -0.15 8.36 2.69
C GLU A 355 0.52 8.26 1.28
N PHE A 356 1.70 8.86 1.03
CA PHE A 356 2.47 8.73 -0.24
C PHE A 356 4.00 8.98 -0.04
N GLU A 357 4.88 8.40 -0.88
CA GLU A 357 6.36 8.40 -0.72
C GLU A 357 7.18 8.87 -1.97
N GLY A 358 8.44 9.32 -1.78
CA GLY A 358 9.37 9.72 -2.87
C GLY A 358 10.81 10.07 -2.41
N ARG A 359 11.80 10.10 -3.33
CA ARG A 359 13.27 10.28 -3.08
C ARG A 359 13.96 11.24 -4.08
N SER A 360 14.98 12.01 -3.65
CA SER A 360 16.09 12.53 -4.50
C SER A 360 17.23 13.20 -3.67
N SER A 361 18.31 13.66 -4.33
CA SER A 361 19.46 14.34 -3.68
C SER A 361 20.22 15.37 -4.57
N GLY A 362 20.20 16.66 -4.22
CA GLY A 362 21.12 17.71 -4.73
C GLY A 362 21.09 19.02 -3.91
N ASN A 363 22.21 19.75 -3.75
CA ASN A 363 22.37 20.85 -2.75
C ASN A 363 21.46 22.08 -2.92
N THR A 364 20.88 22.24 -4.08
CA THR A 364 19.62 22.94 -4.35
C THR A 364 18.96 22.14 -5.44
N ILE A 365 17.64 21.95 -5.40
CA ILE A 365 16.94 21.32 -6.51
C ILE A 365 16.35 22.38 -7.42
N SER A 366 16.56 22.22 -8.72
CA SER A 366 15.86 22.97 -9.76
C SER A 366 14.36 22.72 -9.68
N HIS A 367 13.56 23.61 -10.29
CA HIS A 367 12.12 23.41 -10.36
C HIS A 367 11.73 22.08 -11.04
N LYS A 368 12.52 21.64 -12.03
CA LYS A 368 12.34 20.36 -12.72
C LYS A 368 12.61 19.16 -11.81
N GLU A 369 13.67 19.20 -11.00
CA GLU A 369 13.97 18.14 -10.02
C GLU A 369 12.93 18.09 -8.90
N LEU A 370 12.43 19.24 -8.45
CA LEU A 370 11.30 19.31 -7.52
C LEU A 370 10.04 18.67 -8.11
N LEU A 371 9.69 18.97 -9.36
CA LEU A 371 8.57 18.33 -10.04
C LEU A 371 8.76 16.81 -10.15
N ALA A 372 9.99 16.33 -10.43
CA ALA A 372 10.30 14.91 -10.44
C ALA A 372 10.20 14.24 -9.05
N MET A 373 10.53 14.94 -7.96
CA MET A 373 10.30 14.44 -6.59
C MET A 373 8.82 14.33 -6.23
N LEU A 374 7.98 15.20 -6.81
CA LEU A 374 6.54 15.25 -6.59
C LEU A 374 5.76 14.37 -7.58
N GLU A 375 6.40 13.87 -8.64
CA GLU A 375 5.77 13.03 -9.67
C GLU A 375 4.94 11.86 -9.09
N PRO A 376 5.44 11.10 -8.09
CA PRO A 376 4.67 10.03 -7.48
C PRO A 376 3.42 10.49 -6.71
N SER A 377 3.31 11.78 -6.37
CA SER A 377 2.19 12.35 -5.61
C SER A 377 1.05 12.87 -6.51
N TRP A 378 1.19 12.83 -7.83
CA TRP A 378 0.15 13.24 -8.78
C TRP A 378 -0.57 12.03 -9.38
N MET A 379 -1.82 12.22 -9.82
CA MET A 379 -2.54 11.16 -10.53
C MET A 379 -1.94 10.99 -11.93
N LYS A 380 -1.91 9.74 -12.43
CA LYS A 380 -1.45 9.47 -13.81
C LYS A 380 -2.30 10.26 -14.81
N GLY A 381 -1.66 11.15 -15.57
CA GLY A 381 -2.33 12.01 -16.55
C GLY A 381 -2.67 13.42 -16.05
N THR A 382 -2.36 13.80 -14.80
CA THR A 382 -2.48 15.21 -14.36
C THR A 382 -1.60 16.11 -15.23
N GLY A 383 -2.18 17.18 -15.78
CA GLY A 383 -1.48 18.09 -16.66
C GLY A 383 -0.50 19.01 -15.91
N LEU A 384 0.59 19.40 -16.55
CA LEU A 384 1.51 20.42 -16.01
C LEU A 384 0.79 21.72 -15.60
N PRO A 385 -0.23 22.24 -16.32
CA PRO A 385 -0.99 23.41 -15.86
C PRO A 385 -1.68 23.21 -14.51
N ASP A 386 -2.22 22.01 -14.24
CA ASP A 386 -2.90 21.68 -12.99
C ASP A 386 -1.90 21.59 -11.84
N ILE A 387 -0.76 20.94 -12.08
CA ILE A 387 0.36 20.86 -11.12
C ILE A 387 0.83 22.28 -10.77
N LEU A 388 1.10 23.13 -11.76
CA LEU A 388 1.49 24.53 -11.55
C LEU A 388 0.40 25.34 -10.82
N ALA A 389 -0.88 25.05 -11.06
CA ALA A 389 -2.00 25.68 -10.37
C ALA A 389 -2.07 25.27 -8.88
N VAL A 390 -1.70 24.04 -8.52
CA VAL A 390 -1.52 23.62 -7.11
C VAL A 390 -0.27 24.29 -6.53
N LEU A 391 0.87 24.25 -7.22
CA LEU A 391 2.11 24.91 -6.78
C LEU A 391 1.95 26.42 -6.55
N LYS A 392 1.09 27.11 -7.32
CA LYS A 392 0.75 28.52 -7.10
C LYS A 392 0.09 28.79 -5.74
N ARG A 393 -0.60 27.78 -5.17
CA ARG A 393 -1.45 27.88 -3.98
C ARG A 393 -0.92 27.12 -2.76
N THR A 394 0.13 26.31 -2.92
CA THR A 394 0.63 25.39 -1.89
C THR A 394 2.11 25.61 -1.61
N CYS A 395 2.43 25.83 -0.34
CA CYS A 395 3.80 25.73 0.17
C CYS A 395 4.15 24.24 0.29
N ILE A 396 5.30 23.82 -0.23
CA ILE A 396 5.71 22.41 -0.19
C ILE A 396 6.97 22.26 0.65
N LEU A 397 6.84 21.45 1.69
CA LEU A 397 7.93 20.94 2.51
C LEU A 397 8.24 19.52 2.04
N ILE A 398 9.52 19.21 1.78
CA ILE A 398 9.95 17.84 1.51
C ILE A 398 11.04 17.45 2.50
N ILE A 399 10.88 16.29 3.13
CA ILE A 399 11.70 15.86 4.26
C ILE A 399 12.32 14.49 3.96
N THR A 400 13.56 14.51 3.53
CA THR A 400 14.35 13.28 3.33
C THR A 400 15.17 12.97 4.58
N SER A 401 15.79 11.79 4.65
CA SER A 401 16.65 11.40 5.79
C SER A 401 17.88 12.28 5.99
N LYS A 402 18.27 13.07 4.99
CA LYS A 402 19.48 13.90 5.01
C LYS A 402 19.20 15.38 4.80
N TYR A 403 17.98 15.76 4.42
CA TYR A 403 17.69 17.10 3.92
C TYR A 403 16.21 17.50 4.05
N PHE A 404 16.01 18.76 4.41
CA PHE A 404 14.74 19.47 4.39
C PHE A 404 14.72 20.44 3.20
N TYR A 405 13.65 20.44 2.43
CA TYR A 405 13.42 21.34 1.29
C TYR A 405 12.16 22.17 1.58
N CYS A 406 12.21 23.48 1.31
CA CYS A 406 11.05 24.37 1.46
C CYS A 406 10.82 25.18 0.19
N ARG A 407 9.72 24.90 -0.51
CA ARG A 407 9.23 25.69 -1.64
C ARG A 407 8.04 26.56 -1.20
N PRO A 408 8.14 27.90 -1.18
CA PRO A 408 6.98 28.75 -0.94
C PRO A 408 5.95 28.63 -2.07
N ALA A 409 4.69 28.98 -1.80
CA ALA A 409 3.65 29.07 -2.82
C ALA A 409 3.96 30.22 -3.80
N THR A 410 4.15 29.88 -5.08
CA THR A 410 4.44 30.84 -6.15
C THR A 410 4.12 30.23 -7.51
N ASP A 411 3.80 31.06 -8.49
CA ASP A 411 3.61 30.67 -9.89
C ASP A 411 4.91 30.63 -10.71
N LYS A 412 6.03 31.03 -10.10
CA LYS A 412 7.34 31.03 -10.75
C LYS A 412 8.07 29.71 -10.57
N GLU A 413 8.88 29.36 -11.56
CA GLU A 413 9.95 28.40 -11.38
C GLU A 413 10.98 28.99 -10.42
N VAL A 414 11.15 28.36 -9.27
CA VAL A 414 12.10 28.77 -8.23
C VAL A 414 12.97 27.58 -7.86
N SER A 415 14.28 27.82 -7.73
CA SER A 415 15.20 26.87 -7.11
C SER A 415 14.83 26.72 -5.65
N VAL A 416 14.72 25.48 -5.18
CA VAL A 416 14.29 25.20 -3.80
C VAL A 416 15.52 25.08 -2.91
N PRO A 417 15.62 25.86 -1.82
CA PRO A 417 16.71 25.71 -0.87
C PRO A 417 16.67 24.32 -0.24
N ARG A 418 17.83 23.66 -0.21
CA ARG A 418 18.04 22.43 0.56
C ARG A 418 18.80 22.77 1.83
N ILE A 419 18.25 22.35 2.96
CA ILE A 419 18.85 22.49 4.27
C ILE A 419 19.29 21.08 4.71
N PRO A 420 20.56 20.84 5.03
CA PRO A 420 20.99 19.55 5.57
C PRO A 420 20.28 19.28 6.90
N LEU A 421 19.68 18.09 6.98
CA LEU A 421 19.38 17.43 8.23
C LEU A 421 20.56 16.50 8.48
N ASP A 422 21.52 16.95 9.27
CA ASP A 422 22.51 16.03 9.83
C ASP A 422 21.84 15.10 10.87
N GLU A 423 22.51 14.02 11.25
CA GLU A 423 21.98 13.06 12.24
C GLU A 423 21.79 13.71 13.62
N SER A 424 22.39 14.88 13.86
CA SER A 424 22.23 15.72 15.06
C SER A 424 21.11 16.77 14.98
N ALA A 425 20.41 16.90 13.85
CA ALA A 425 19.34 17.87 13.62
C ALA A 425 17.98 17.19 13.30
N PRO A 426 17.43 16.36 14.21
CA PRO A 426 16.06 15.87 14.07
C PRO A 426 15.05 17.04 13.97
N LEU A 427 13.90 16.81 13.33
CA LEU A 427 12.86 17.85 13.20
C LEU A 427 12.28 18.32 14.54
N LEU A 428 12.24 17.40 15.51
CA LEU A 428 11.84 17.64 16.88
C LEU A 428 13.08 17.79 17.75
N ARG A 429 12.93 18.37 18.94
CA ARG A 429 13.96 18.32 19.98
C ARG A 429 14.10 16.91 20.55
N GLU A 430 15.24 16.68 21.20
CA GLU A 430 15.61 15.37 21.75
C GLU A 430 14.64 14.94 22.87
N SER A 431 14.27 15.85 23.78
CA SER A 431 13.28 15.59 24.84
C SER A 431 11.86 15.31 24.33
N SER A 432 11.52 15.75 23.12
CA SER A 432 10.19 15.60 22.53
C SER A 432 9.94 14.20 21.95
N GLY A 433 11.00 13.44 21.67
CA GLY A 433 10.91 12.04 21.21
C GLY A 433 10.17 11.13 22.19
N PRO A 434 10.56 11.07 23.48
CA PRO A 434 9.84 10.36 24.53
C PRO A 434 8.35 10.76 24.65
N LYS A 435 8.04 12.07 24.67
CA LYS A 435 6.66 12.58 24.71
C LYS A 435 5.83 12.06 23.52
N TYR A 436 6.40 12.07 22.30
CA TYR A 436 5.73 11.54 21.12
C TYR A 436 5.51 10.02 21.18
N MET A 437 6.46 9.27 21.73
CA MET A 437 6.35 7.81 21.85
C MET A 437 5.33 7.38 22.90
N GLN A 438 5.17 8.13 23.99
CA GLN A 438 4.04 7.98 24.93
C GLN A 438 2.70 8.21 24.22
N TYR A 439 2.57 9.34 23.50
CA TYR A 439 1.36 9.62 22.70
C TYR A 439 1.00 8.49 21.72
N ARG A 440 2.01 7.90 21.06
CA ARG A 440 1.82 6.76 20.15
C ARG A 440 1.40 5.46 20.85
N ARG A 441 1.64 5.30 22.14
CA ARG A 441 1.20 4.14 22.96
C ARG A 441 -0.25 4.26 23.43
N GLY A 442 -0.86 5.44 23.28
CA GLY A 442 -2.21 5.74 23.73
C GLY A 442 -2.25 6.70 24.93
N ASP A 443 -1.10 7.05 25.51
CA ASP A 443 -1.04 8.00 26.60
C ASP A 443 -1.53 9.37 26.11
N ARG A 444 -2.46 9.99 26.83
CA ARG A 444 -3.01 11.31 26.53
C ARG A 444 -2.76 12.24 27.69
N PHE A 445 -1.97 13.27 27.45
CA PHE A 445 -1.68 14.34 28.38
C PHE A 445 -1.77 15.68 27.64
N PRO A 446 -2.27 16.74 28.30
CA PRO A 446 -2.22 18.08 27.72
C PRO A 446 -0.76 18.53 27.59
N PRO A 447 -0.46 19.45 26.65
CA PRO A 447 0.83 20.12 26.61
C PRO A 447 1.12 20.91 27.90
N ASP A 448 2.40 21.15 28.19
CA ASP A 448 2.83 22.00 29.29
C ASP A 448 2.33 23.45 29.07
N GLU A 449 1.66 24.06 30.06
CA GLU A 449 1.06 25.40 29.89
C GLU A 449 2.12 26.48 29.59
N SER A 450 3.34 26.32 30.10
CA SER A 450 4.48 27.17 29.75
C SER A 450 4.88 27.06 28.27
N HIS A 451 4.77 25.86 27.68
CA HIS A 451 5.00 25.64 26.25
C HIS A 451 3.87 26.26 25.41
N LEU A 452 2.62 26.20 25.88
CA LEU A 452 1.47 26.84 25.22
C LEU A 452 1.56 28.37 25.27
N ALA A 453 1.94 28.94 26.42
CA ALA A 453 2.16 30.38 26.56
C ALA A 453 3.28 30.88 25.63
N TRP A 454 4.36 30.11 25.47
CA TRP A 454 5.42 30.41 24.51
C TRP A 454 4.96 30.28 23.05
N GLU A 455 4.29 29.18 22.70
CA GLU A 455 3.75 28.95 21.34
C GLU A 455 2.81 30.08 20.93
N ARG A 456 1.91 30.52 21.83
CA ARG A 456 1.01 31.66 21.65
C ARG A 456 1.76 32.96 21.37
N ALA A 457 2.75 33.30 22.21
CA ALA A 457 3.55 34.52 22.03
C ALA A 457 4.35 34.51 20.72
N TRP A 458 4.92 33.36 20.36
CA TRP A 458 5.64 33.15 19.10
C TRP A 458 4.70 33.29 17.90
N MET A 459 3.54 32.63 17.94
CA MET A 459 2.54 32.70 16.86
C MET A 459 2.02 34.13 16.64
N HIS A 460 1.74 34.89 17.70
CA HIS A 460 1.38 36.31 17.55
C HIS A 460 2.52 37.15 17.00
N SER A 461 3.77 36.94 17.44
CA SER A 461 4.91 37.66 16.88
C SER A 461 5.05 37.43 15.36
N VAL A 462 4.94 36.18 14.92
CA VAL A 462 5.05 35.78 13.51
C VAL A 462 3.85 36.23 12.67
N MET A 463 2.62 35.96 13.13
CA MET A 463 1.40 36.17 12.35
C MET A 463 0.90 37.62 12.34
N ASP A 464 1.11 38.37 13.42
CA ASP A 464 0.63 39.76 13.55
C ASP A 464 1.74 40.80 13.39
N ASN A 465 2.93 40.53 13.96
CA ASN A 465 3.97 41.53 14.12
C ASN A 465 5.15 41.39 13.12
N ASN A 466 5.01 40.57 12.07
CA ASN A 466 6.09 40.26 11.11
C ASN A 466 7.41 39.87 11.81
N SER A 467 7.33 38.97 12.78
CA SER A 467 8.45 38.50 13.64
C SER A 467 9.07 39.58 14.55
N MET A 468 8.38 40.69 14.83
CA MET A 468 8.80 41.61 15.90
C MET A 468 8.34 41.10 17.28
N ASN A 469 9.22 41.24 18.28
CA ASN A 469 9.01 40.78 19.66
C ASN A 469 8.87 39.24 19.80
N MET A 470 9.70 38.48 19.10
CA MET A 470 9.79 37.03 19.25
C MET A 470 10.17 36.68 20.70
N PRO A 471 9.45 35.76 21.37
CA PRO A 471 9.81 35.32 22.72
C PRO A 471 11.14 34.56 22.69
N GLU A 472 11.95 34.67 23.75
CA GLU A 472 13.19 33.90 23.87
C GLU A 472 12.88 32.40 23.81
N THR A 473 13.58 31.67 22.94
CA THR A 473 13.39 30.23 22.77
C THR A 473 13.71 29.51 24.08
N PRO A 474 12.83 28.62 24.62
CA PRO A 474 13.09 27.97 25.89
C PRO A 474 14.36 27.14 25.78
N TYR A 475 15.31 27.40 26.67
CA TYR A 475 16.56 26.65 26.71
C TYR A 475 16.25 25.23 27.19
N GLU A 476 16.64 24.25 26.39
CA GLU A 476 16.58 22.86 26.80
C GLU A 476 17.82 22.62 27.67
N ILE A 477 17.62 22.44 28.98
CA ILE A 477 18.69 21.96 29.86
C ILE A 477 18.99 20.53 29.41
N ARG A 478 19.91 20.38 28.45
CA ARG A 478 20.57 19.09 28.23
C ARG A 478 21.13 18.68 29.57
N GLY A 479 20.78 17.48 30.02
CA GLY A 479 21.35 16.85 31.20
C GLY A 479 22.82 16.50 30.95
N GLY A 480 23.67 17.53 30.82
CA GLY A 480 25.10 17.37 30.88
C GLY A 480 25.44 16.69 32.19
N GLY A 481 26.31 15.67 32.13
CA GLY A 481 26.83 15.06 33.33
C GLY A 481 27.37 16.14 34.27
N LEU A 482 27.27 15.91 35.58
CA LEU A 482 27.47 16.90 36.65
C LEU A 482 28.84 17.63 36.65
N PHE A 483 29.74 17.26 35.72
CA PHE A 483 31.05 17.81 35.47
C PHE A 483 31.32 17.84 33.95
N GLY A 484 31.14 18.99 33.29
CA GLY A 484 31.41 19.17 31.85
C GLY A 484 31.18 20.61 31.39
N ASP A 485 32.05 21.11 30.51
CA ASP A 485 32.15 22.53 30.17
C ASP A 485 30.91 23.14 29.48
N ALA A 486 30.77 24.47 29.60
CA ALA A 486 29.65 25.24 29.07
C ALA A 486 29.57 25.17 27.53
N PRO A 487 28.37 24.98 26.93
CA PRO A 487 28.22 24.83 25.49
C PRO A 487 28.25 26.17 24.73
N ASP A 488 29.03 26.22 23.64
CA ASP A 488 29.05 27.34 22.70
C ASP A 488 27.73 27.50 21.92
N ALA A 489 27.13 28.68 22.00
CA ALA A 489 25.86 29.00 21.33
C ALA A 489 26.06 29.34 19.83
N ASN A 490 26.23 28.31 18.99
CA ASN A 490 26.37 28.48 17.54
C ASN A 490 25.08 28.94 16.85
N ARG A 491 24.96 30.26 16.63
CA ARG A 491 23.86 30.90 15.88
C ARG A 491 24.09 30.82 14.36
N LEU A 492 23.55 29.78 13.71
CA LEU A 492 23.57 29.63 12.25
C LEU A 492 22.85 30.80 11.55
N GLN A 493 23.58 31.67 10.85
CA GLN A 493 23.00 32.73 10.02
C GLN A 493 22.61 32.20 8.63
N LEU A 494 21.32 31.93 8.42
CA LEU A 494 20.80 31.50 7.11
C LEU A 494 20.49 32.72 6.21
N VAL A 495 21.45 33.11 5.36
CA VAL A 495 21.26 34.20 4.39
C VAL A 495 20.32 33.75 3.27
N VAL A 496 19.11 34.30 3.22
CA VAL A 496 18.14 34.10 2.13
C VAL A 496 17.87 35.46 1.47
N PRO A 497 18.05 35.61 0.14
CA PRO A 497 17.80 36.88 -0.55
C PRO A 497 16.28 37.16 -0.65
N ALA A 498 15.77 38.01 0.23
CA ALA A 498 14.38 38.43 0.23
C ALA A 498 14.12 39.51 -0.84
N ILE A 499 13.68 39.11 -2.03
CA ILE A 499 13.15 40.04 -3.05
C ILE A 499 11.66 40.26 -2.79
N VAL A 500 11.32 41.18 -1.89
CA VAL A 500 9.94 41.63 -1.66
C VAL A 500 9.51 42.54 -2.81
N LYS A 501 9.04 41.94 -3.91
CA LYS A 501 8.46 42.71 -5.03
C LYS A 501 7.02 43.09 -4.69
N LYS A 502 6.84 44.33 -4.22
CA LYS A 502 5.54 44.93 -3.90
C LYS A 502 4.67 44.96 -5.18
N GLU A 503 3.54 44.25 -5.19
CA GLU A 503 2.62 44.29 -6.32
C GLU A 503 1.90 45.64 -6.40
N PRO A 504 1.70 46.21 -7.61
CA PRO A 504 0.88 47.40 -7.78
C PRO A 504 -0.59 47.03 -7.59
N ARG A 505 -1.29 47.76 -6.70
CA ARG A 505 -2.74 47.63 -6.51
C ARG A 505 -3.48 47.88 -7.81
N ALA A 506 -4.03 46.83 -8.42
CA ALA A 506 -4.84 46.91 -9.62
C ALA A 506 -6.33 46.65 -9.33
N PHE A 507 -6.99 47.53 -8.58
CA PHE A 507 -8.45 47.75 -8.63
C PHE A 507 -8.85 49.06 -7.94
N PRO A 508 -9.23 50.09 -8.72
CA PRO A 508 -10.20 51.09 -8.28
C PRO A 508 -11.43 50.99 -9.19
N ARG A 509 -12.40 50.17 -8.81
CA ARG A 509 -13.77 50.26 -9.35
C ARG A 509 -14.75 50.36 -8.21
N SER A 510 -15.09 51.60 -7.88
CA SER A 510 -16.39 51.93 -7.30
C SER A 510 -17.48 51.34 -8.22
N LEU A 511 -18.38 50.55 -7.65
CA LEU A 511 -19.62 50.16 -8.30
C LEU A 511 -20.72 51.14 -7.88
N SER A 512 -20.79 52.29 -8.55
CA SER A 512 -21.98 53.14 -8.50
C SER A 512 -23.00 52.63 -9.53
N LEU A 513 -23.73 51.57 -9.17
CA LEU A 513 -24.86 51.08 -9.95
C LEU A 513 -26.09 51.98 -9.65
N GLY A 514 -26.61 52.66 -10.67
CA GLY A 514 -27.91 53.31 -10.59
C GLY A 514 -29.04 52.27 -10.60
N PRO A 515 -30.20 52.55 -10.00
CA PRO A 515 -31.20 51.53 -9.63
C PRO A 515 -31.95 50.82 -10.79
N ASN A 516 -31.53 50.97 -12.06
CA ASN A 516 -32.25 50.45 -13.23
C ASN A 516 -31.36 49.82 -14.33
N SER A 517 -30.10 49.44 -14.06
CA SER A 517 -29.26 48.75 -15.06
C SER A 517 -29.45 47.23 -15.05
N ILE A 518 -30.16 46.70 -16.05
CA ILE A 518 -30.25 45.26 -16.31
C ILE A 518 -28.92 44.76 -16.89
N VAL A 519 -28.42 43.63 -16.38
CA VAL A 519 -27.20 42.98 -16.90
C VAL A 519 -27.58 41.96 -17.98
N ASP A 520 -27.16 42.22 -19.22
CA ASP A 520 -27.26 41.29 -20.35
C ASP A 520 -26.07 40.32 -20.33
N LEU A 521 -26.35 39.02 -20.40
CA LEU A 521 -25.38 37.93 -20.23
C LEU A 521 -25.07 37.16 -21.53
N ASP A 522 -25.77 37.42 -22.65
CA ASP A 522 -25.73 36.54 -23.83
C ASP A 522 -24.72 36.96 -24.93
N ASN A 523 -23.85 37.94 -24.66
CA ASN A 523 -22.85 38.39 -25.63
C ASN A 523 -21.62 37.46 -25.70
N THR A 524 -21.61 36.58 -26.70
CA THR A 524 -20.46 35.69 -27.01
C THR A 524 -19.28 36.46 -27.62
N PRO A 525 -18.02 36.16 -27.23
CA PRO A 525 -16.86 36.91 -27.68
C PRO A 525 -16.46 36.61 -29.14
N PRO A 526 -15.94 37.59 -29.89
CA PRO A 526 -15.60 37.43 -31.31
C PRO A 526 -14.39 36.49 -31.53
N LYS A 527 -14.53 35.57 -32.48
CA LYS A 527 -13.50 34.59 -32.85
C LYS A 527 -12.24 35.28 -33.40
N LYS A 528 -11.09 35.07 -32.75
CA LYS A 528 -9.78 35.58 -33.16
C LYS A 528 -9.29 34.81 -34.40
N LYS A 529 -8.90 35.53 -35.46
CA LYS A 529 -8.35 34.91 -36.68
C LYS A 529 -7.00 34.24 -36.39
N VAL A 530 -6.86 32.97 -36.78
CA VAL A 530 -5.58 32.26 -36.80
C VAL A 530 -4.75 32.75 -37.98
N LYS A 531 -3.48 33.11 -37.73
CA LYS A 531 -2.51 33.48 -38.76
C LYS A 531 -1.67 32.25 -39.08
N SER A 532 -1.73 31.77 -40.32
CA SER A 532 -0.88 30.69 -40.82
C SER A 532 0.51 31.23 -41.15
N GLU A 533 1.56 30.56 -40.64
CA GLU A 533 2.95 30.78 -41.05
C GLU A 533 3.60 29.42 -41.34
N SER A 534 4.56 29.41 -42.28
CA SER A 534 4.85 28.24 -43.12
C SER A 534 6.29 27.76 -43.01
N LEU A 535 6.43 26.42 -43.01
CA LEU A 535 7.48 25.62 -43.65
C LEU A 535 8.97 25.80 -43.27
N LEU A 536 9.55 24.65 -42.90
CA LEU A 536 10.94 24.20 -43.05
C LEU A 536 12.02 24.84 -42.15
N ASP A 537 12.70 23.98 -41.38
CA ASP A 537 13.99 23.49 -41.89
C ASP A 537 14.37 22.10 -41.33
N VAL A 538 15.24 21.38 -42.05
CA VAL A 538 15.66 20.00 -41.74
C VAL A 538 17.10 19.98 -41.21
N LYS A 539 17.35 19.37 -40.03
CA LYS A 539 18.72 18.90 -39.72
C LYS A 539 18.84 17.79 -38.65
N SER A 540 19.38 16.66 -39.13
CA SER A 540 20.33 15.73 -38.46
C SER A 540 20.11 15.26 -37.01
N GLU A 541 19.96 13.93 -36.87
CA GLU A 541 20.21 13.16 -35.64
C GLU A 541 21.65 13.31 -35.12
N PRO A 542 21.85 13.03 -33.82
CA PRO A 542 23.00 12.23 -33.40
C PRO A 542 22.61 10.99 -32.57
N LYS A 543 23.25 9.86 -32.89
CA LYS A 543 23.19 8.60 -32.14
C LYS A 543 23.90 8.72 -30.79
N THR A 544 23.30 8.29 -29.68
CA THR A 544 24.08 7.84 -28.50
C THR A 544 23.35 6.83 -27.62
N SER A 545 24.03 5.70 -27.40
CA SER A 545 24.02 4.83 -26.20
C SER A 545 22.73 4.59 -25.41
N SER A 546 22.23 3.36 -25.46
CA SER A 546 21.41 2.76 -24.39
C SER A 546 22.21 2.65 -23.08
N PRO A 547 21.65 3.05 -21.92
CA PRO A 547 22.25 2.77 -20.63
C PRO A 547 22.03 1.29 -20.23
N LEU A 548 23.07 0.67 -19.70
CA LEU A 548 23.02 -0.69 -19.13
C LEU A 548 22.09 -0.74 -17.90
N PRO A 549 21.37 -1.86 -17.66
CA PRO A 549 20.66 -2.06 -16.40
C PRO A 549 21.67 -2.29 -15.26
N CYS A 550 21.77 -1.33 -14.34
CA CYS A 550 22.53 -1.52 -13.10
C CYS A 550 21.89 -2.62 -12.25
N GLN A 551 22.72 -3.57 -11.81
CA GLN A 551 22.34 -4.64 -10.90
C GLN A 551 22.18 -4.08 -9.48
N TYR A 552 21.13 -4.50 -8.78
CA TYR A 552 20.97 -4.24 -7.35
C TYR A 552 21.24 -5.53 -6.57
N GLU A 553 22.24 -5.52 -5.71
CA GLU A 553 22.40 -6.53 -4.67
C GLU A 553 21.47 -6.17 -3.50
N LEU A 554 20.59 -7.11 -3.13
CA LEU A 554 19.76 -6.98 -1.95
C LEU A 554 20.60 -7.41 -0.75
N ILE A 555 21.13 -6.45 0.00
CA ILE A 555 21.81 -6.72 1.28
C ILE A 555 20.74 -7.03 2.31
N ASP A 556 20.61 -8.32 2.65
CA ASP A 556 19.71 -8.81 3.69
C ASP A 556 20.38 -8.65 5.06
N LEU A 557 19.87 -7.74 5.89
CA LEU A 557 20.35 -7.49 7.24
C LEU A 557 19.37 -8.04 8.28
N VAL A 558 19.32 -9.37 8.37
CA VAL A 558 18.75 -10.10 9.51
C VAL A 558 19.75 -11.18 9.94
N SER A 559 20.54 -10.86 10.97
CA SER A 559 21.45 -11.81 11.63
C SER A 559 20.74 -12.43 12.83
N ASP A 560 20.01 -13.52 12.62
CA ASP A 560 19.43 -14.34 13.68
C ASP A 560 20.49 -15.27 14.28
N ASP A 561 21.27 -14.76 15.24
CA ASP A 561 22.27 -15.51 16.02
C ASP A 561 21.92 -15.51 17.53
N GLU A 562 20.71 -15.96 17.89
CA GLU A 562 20.41 -16.34 19.28
C GLU A 562 20.77 -17.81 19.53
N LYS A 563 21.90 -18.00 20.21
CA LYS A 563 22.46 -19.31 20.57
C LYS A 563 21.83 -19.79 21.90
N PRO A 564 21.14 -20.94 21.95
CA PRO A 564 20.49 -21.39 23.17
C PRO A 564 21.53 -21.78 24.24
N MET A 565 21.44 -21.17 25.43
CA MET A 565 22.26 -21.56 26.58
C MET A 565 21.83 -22.93 27.12
N SER A 566 22.80 -23.81 27.32
CA SER A 566 22.63 -25.11 27.98
C SER A 566 22.42 -24.96 29.50
N PRO A 567 21.61 -25.81 30.15
CA PRO A 567 21.36 -25.73 31.59
C PRO A 567 22.58 -26.18 32.40
N SER A 568 23.05 -25.33 33.32
CA SER A 568 24.08 -25.69 34.30
C SER A 568 23.47 -26.38 35.53
N SER A 569 24.16 -27.40 36.03
CA SER A 569 23.77 -28.22 37.18
C SER A 569 23.68 -27.45 38.51
N PRO A 570 22.94 -27.94 39.51
CA PRO A 570 22.76 -27.24 40.79
C PRO A 570 24.01 -27.34 41.68
N CYS A 571 24.37 -26.23 42.33
CA CYS A 571 25.36 -26.20 43.40
C CYS A 571 24.65 -26.23 44.76
N THR A 572 25.10 -27.11 45.65
CA THR A 572 24.63 -27.23 47.03
C THR A 572 25.30 -26.22 47.98
N ASP A 573 24.83 -26.25 49.23
CA ASP A 573 25.50 -25.77 50.45
C ASP A 573 25.31 -24.29 50.85
N LEU A 574 24.47 -24.06 51.88
CA LEU A 574 24.86 -23.53 53.21
C LEU A 574 23.61 -23.49 54.15
N PRO A 575 23.74 -23.30 55.49
CA PRO A 575 23.07 -24.19 56.46
C PRO A 575 21.85 -23.62 57.21
N ALA A 576 21.21 -24.52 57.96
CA ALA A 576 20.01 -24.29 58.76
C ALA A 576 20.26 -23.62 60.12
N HIS A 577 19.23 -22.94 60.65
CA HIS A 577 18.67 -23.02 62.02
C HIS A 577 17.70 -21.82 62.28
N PRO A 578 16.71 -21.91 63.20
CA PRO A 578 15.90 -23.07 63.61
C PRO A 578 14.37 -22.79 63.55
N ALA A 579 13.57 -23.83 63.79
CA ALA A 579 12.12 -23.80 64.06
C ALA A 579 11.80 -23.06 65.40
N GLU A 580 10.59 -22.65 65.81
CA GLU A 580 9.16 -22.86 65.43
C GLU A 580 8.32 -21.82 66.30
N PRO A 581 6.99 -21.88 66.54
CA PRO A 581 5.83 -22.43 65.81
C PRO A 581 4.62 -21.44 65.71
N THR A 582 3.46 -21.96 65.27
CA THR A 582 2.09 -21.38 65.28
C THR A 582 1.85 -20.25 64.26
N GLY A 583 0.69 -20.11 63.63
CA GLY A 583 -0.61 -20.80 63.74
C GLY A 583 -1.72 -19.86 63.20
N TYR A 584 -2.91 -20.39 62.90
CA TYR A 584 -4.11 -19.66 62.39
C TYR A 584 -4.18 -19.31 60.88
N SER A 585 -5.05 -20.08 60.21
CA SER A 585 -6.12 -19.60 59.32
C SER A 585 -7.43 -19.66 60.15
N PRO A 586 -8.60 -19.06 59.81
CA PRO A 586 -9.01 -18.60 58.48
C PRO A 586 -9.92 -17.34 58.36
N THR A 587 -10.36 -17.09 57.12
CA THR A 587 -11.64 -16.48 56.68
C THR A 587 -11.90 -14.96 56.69
N ALA A 588 -12.51 -14.54 55.58
CA ALA A 588 -13.48 -13.46 55.38
C ALA A 588 -13.06 -11.99 55.57
N ALA A 589 -12.98 -11.25 54.44
CA ALA A 589 -13.54 -9.89 54.27
C ALA A 589 -13.24 -9.33 52.86
N TRP A 590 -14.16 -9.47 51.90
CA TRP A 590 -14.27 -8.56 50.74
C TRP A 590 -15.75 -8.25 50.58
N SER A 591 -16.14 -7.02 50.94
CA SER A 591 -17.51 -6.53 50.93
C SER A 591 -17.57 -5.20 50.21
N GLN A 592 -18.65 -4.99 49.44
CA GLN A 592 -19.23 -3.71 49.05
C GLN A 592 -18.36 -2.73 48.23
N TYR A 593 -18.62 -2.71 46.91
CA TYR A 593 -18.71 -1.45 46.19
C TYR A 593 -20.08 -0.80 46.50
N PRO A 594 -20.17 0.54 46.64
CA PRO A 594 -21.45 1.22 46.85
C PRO A 594 -22.23 1.35 45.52
N GLU A 595 -23.55 1.24 45.64
CA GLU A 595 -24.51 1.46 44.55
C GLU A 595 -24.64 2.95 44.20
N ASN A 596 -24.89 3.28 42.94
CA ASN A 596 -25.25 4.64 42.52
C ASN A 596 -26.65 4.98 43.05
N PRO A 597 -26.87 6.16 43.65
CA PRO A 597 -28.21 6.60 44.02
C PRO A 597 -29.01 7.01 42.78
N GLU A 598 -30.26 6.60 42.74
CA GLU A 598 -31.27 7.07 41.80
C GLU A 598 -31.49 8.58 41.97
N PHE A 599 -31.58 9.33 40.86
CA PHE A 599 -31.93 10.74 40.89
C PHE A 599 -33.38 10.91 40.43
N SER A 600 -34.29 10.96 41.40
CA SER A 600 -35.71 11.27 41.18
C SER A 600 -35.93 12.78 41.13
N GLY A 601 -36.88 13.20 40.29
CA GLY A 601 -36.96 14.56 39.77
C GLY A 601 -37.21 15.70 40.76
N LEU A 602 -36.97 16.91 40.25
CA LEU A 602 -37.74 18.08 40.60
C LEU A 602 -38.30 18.71 39.33
N ASP A 603 -39.56 19.10 39.45
CA ASP A 603 -40.35 19.90 38.52
C ASP A 603 -39.98 21.40 38.70
N ASP A 604 -40.65 22.30 37.98
CA ASP A 604 -40.37 23.73 37.76
C ASP A 604 -39.56 23.95 36.46
N GLY A 605 -40.11 24.49 35.37
CA GLY A 605 -41.31 25.30 35.23
C GLY A 605 -40.93 26.75 34.99
N ASP A 606 -40.45 27.07 33.79
CA ASP A 606 -40.31 28.45 33.35
C ASP A 606 -40.65 28.59 31.86
N GLU A 607 -41.46 29.61 31.59
CA GLU A 607 -42.13 29.92 30.33
C GLU A 607 -41.22 30.87 29.52
N MET A 608 -40.94 30.56 28.25
CA MET A 608 -40.26 31.51 27.35
C MET A 608 -41.06 31.74 26.08
N ASP A 609 -41.62 32.95 26.00
CA ASP A 609 -42.29 33.48 24.83
C ASP A 609 -41.41 33.46 23.58
N VAL A 610 -42.00 33.03 22.46
CA VAL A 610 -41.43 33.22 21.13
C VAL A 610 -41.81 34.61 20.64
N ALA A 611 -40.85 35.53 20.64
CA ALA A 611 -40.96 36.80 19.93
C ALA A 611 -40.45 36.64 18.50
N GLU A 612 -41.31 36.93 17.52
CA GLU A 612 -40.94 37.11 16.11
C GLU A 612 -40.31 38.50 15.90
N ASP A 613 -39.20 38.57 15.15
CA ASP A 613 -38.75 39.71 14.33
C ASP A 613 -37.65 39.24 13.33
#